data_AF-A0A6P7FVY4-F1
#
_entry.id   AF-A0A6P7FVY4-F1
#
_cell.length_a   1.000
_cell.length_b   1.000
_cell.length_c   1.000
_cell.angle_alpha   90.00
_cell.angle_beta   90.00
_cell.angle_gamma   90.00
#
_symmetry.space_group_name_H-M   'P 1'
#
loop_
_entity.id
_entity.type
_entity.pdbx_description
1 polymer ?
#
loop_
_entity_poly.entity_id
_entity_poly.type
_entity_poly.pdbx_seq_one_letter_code
_entity_poly.pdbx_strand_id
1 'polypeptide(L)'
;MLVSFIQKVNAPVWFYIKLYLSCSDGSKHLWRMIHYSRFLPVDQRKIVDAVIQRNAYFAHPENVLLSMMKDERKHIQELGLHRVPKARESQKEKRSGNPKYQH
;
A
#
# COMPACT_ATOMS: atom_id res chain seq x y z
N MET A 1 9.93 -33.13 -7.80
CA MET A 1 9.46 -32.14 -8.81
C MET A 1 8.65 -30.99 -8.20
N LEU A 2 7.67 -31.24 -7.32
CA LEU A 2 6.86 -30.17 -6.71
C LEU A 2 7.65 -29.28 -5.72
N VAL A 3 8.45 -29.88 -4.84
CA VAL A 3 9.28 -29.16 -3.85
C VAL A 3 10.35 -28.31 -4.52
N SER A 4 11.00 -28.83 -5.57
CA SER A 4 11.98 -28.11 -6.37
C SER A 4 11.36 -26.94 -7.16
N PHE A 5 10.11 -27.07 -7.59
CA PHE A 5 9.37 -25.99 -8.24
C PHE A 5 8.99 -24.89 -7.24
N ILE A 6 8.52 -25.27 -6.04
CA ILE A 6 8.21 -24.33 -4.96
C ILE A 6 9.48 -23.61 -4.49
N GLN A 7 10.61 -24.30 -4.30
CA GLN A 7 11.86 -23.62 -3.93
C GLN A 7 12.38 -22.71 -5.04
N LYS A 8 12.41 -23.16 -6.30
CA LYS A 8 13.00 -22.38 -7.39
C LYS A 8 12.11 -21.27 -7.92
N VAL A 9 10.80 -21.32 -7.71
CA VAL A 9 9.87 -20.29 -8.20
C VAL A 9 9.35 -19.47 -7.04
N ASN A 10 8.90 -20.11 -5.96
CA ASN A 10 8.29 -19.43 -4.83
C ASN A 10 9.34 -18.69 -4.00
N ALA A 11 10.56 -19.24 -3.82
CA ALA A 11 11.61 -18.51 -3.10
C ALA A 11 12.01 -17.23 -3.84
N PRO A 12 12.38 -17.21 -5.13
CA PRO A 12 12.70 -15.97 -5.81
C PRO A 12 11.49 -15.08 -6.04
N VAL A 13 10.26 -15.57 -6.23
CA VAL A 13 9.06 -14.69 -6.31
C VAL A 13 8.78 -14.03 -4.97
N TRP A 14 8.83 -14.78 -3.87
CA TRP A 14 8.70 -14.25 -2.50
C TRP A 14 9.86 -13.29 -2.16
N PHE A 15 11.08 -13.63 -2.57
CA PHE A 15 12.24 -12.75 -2.44
C PHE A 15 12.08 -11.53 -3.33
N TYR A 16 11.55 -11.62 -4.55
CA TYR A 16 11.32 -10.50 -5.46
C TYR A 16 10.24 -9.57 -4.91
N ILE A 17 9.18 -10.13 -4.32
CA ILE A 17 8.16 -9.35 -3.60
C ILE A 17 8.77 -8.65 -2.38
N LYS A 18 9.70 -9.29 -1.66
CA LYS A 18 10.43 -8.74 -0.50
C LYS A 18 11.55 -7.75 -0.87
N LEU A 19 12.20 -7.94 -2.03
CA LEU A 19 13.40 -7.23 -2.48
C LEU A 19 13.03 -6.06 -3.40
N TYR A 20 12.01 -6.24 -4.23
CA TYR A 20 11.25 -5.20 -4.92
C TYR A 20 9.94 -4.96 -4.19
N LEU A 21 10.05 -4.67 -2.89
CA LEU A 21 8.97 -4.11 -2.09
C LEU A 21 8.71 -2.68 -2.56
N SER A 22 8.22 -2.54 -3.80
CA SER A 22 7.60 -1.33 -4.27
C SER A 22 6.24 -1.25 -3.57
N CYS A 23 6.24 -1.09 -2.24
CA CYS A 23 5.07 -0.60 -1.51
C CYS A 23 4.56 0.72 -2.11
N SER A 24 5.39 1.41 -2.90
CA SER A 24 5.04 2.48 -3.82
C SER A 24 3.97 2.14 -4.86
N ASP A 25 3.81 0.90 -5.34
CA ASP A 25 2.76 0.62 -6.34
C ASP A 25 1.55 -0.13 -5.75
N GLY A 26 1.71 -0.68 -4.55
CA GLY A 26 0.65 -1.42 -3.86
C GLY A 26 -0.66 -0.63 -3.73
N SER A 27 -0.59 0.62 -3.30
CA SER A 27 -1.77 1.49 -3.17
C SER A 27 -2.44 1.81 -4.51
N LYS A 28 -1.64 1.97 -5.58
CA LYS A 28 -2.16 2.22 -6.94
C LYS A 28 -2.88 0.98 -7.49
N HIS A 29 -2.31 -0.20 -7.28
CA HIS A 29 -2.94 -1.47 -7.68
C HIS A 29 -4.23 -1.72 -6.92
N LEU A 30 -4.24 -1.49 -5.60
CA LEU A 30 -5.45 -1.63 -4.79
C LEU A 30 -6.54 -0.66 -5.26
N TRP A 31 -6.20 0.59 -5.55
CA TRP A 31 -7.14 1.57 -6.08
C TRP A 31 -7.73 1.15 -7.44
N ARG A 32 -6.91 0.64 -8.37
CA ARG A 32 -7.39 0.11 -9.65
C ARG A 32 -8.31 -1.09 -9.45
N MET A 33 -7.97 -2.00 -8.53
CA MET A 33 -8.81 -3.17 -8.23
C MET A 33 -10.17 -2.76 -7.67
N ILE A 34 -10.21 -1.78 -6.76
CA ILE A 34 -11.46 -1.18 -6.26
C ILE A 34 -12.23 -0.53 -7.40
N HIS A 35 -11.56 0.24 -8.26
CA HIS A 35 -12.19 0.92 -9.39
C HIS A 35 -12.83 -0.07 -10.36
N TYR A 36 -12.09 -1.11 -10.76
CA TYR A 36 -12.61 -2.13 -11.67
C TYR A 36 -13.70 -2.98 -11.02
N SER A 37 -13.59 -3.35 -9.73
CA SER A 37 -14.60 -4.12 -8.99
C SER A 37 -16.02 -3.57 -9.13
N ARG A 38 -16.15 -2.23 -9.23
CA ARG A 38 -17.44 -1.54 -9.38
C ARG A 38 -18.18 -1.88 -10.68
N PHE A 39 -17.47 -2.33 -11.71
CA PHE A 39 -18.03 -2.67 -13.01
C PHE A 39 -18.27 -4.18 -13.19
N LEU A 40 -17.89 -5.02 -12.21
CA LEU A 40 -18.09 -6.47 -12.30
C LEU A 40 -19.53 -6.89 -11.91
N PRO A 41 -20.04 -7.99 -12.52
CA PRO A 41 -21.22 -8.68 -12.04
C PRO A 41 -21.11 -9.10 -10.57
N VAL A 42 -22.24 -9.15 -9.85
CA VAL A 42 -22.31 -9.33 -8.39
C VAL A 42 -21.53 -10.55 -7.90
N ASP A 43 -21.57 -11.67 -8.62
CA ASP A 43 -20.90 -12.91 -8.21
C ASP A 43 -19.38 -12.82 -8.29
N GLN A 44 -18.86 -12.17 -9.34
CA GLN A 44 -17.43 -11.93 -9.50
C GLN A 44 -16.93 -10.85 -8.55
N ARG A 45 -17.77 -9.82 -8.31
CA ARG A 45 -17.48 -8.73 -7.37
C ARG A 45 -17.21 -9.26 -5.95
N LYS A 46 -17.99 -10.22 -5.46
CA LYS A 46 -17.80 -10.83 -4.13
C LYS A 46 -16.40 -11.42 -3.94
N ILE A 47 -15.87 -12.09 -4.98
CA ILE A 47 -14.54 -12.69 -4.96
C ILE A 47 -13.47 -11.59 -4.94
N VAL A 48 -13.61 -10.58 -5.81
CA VAL A 48 -12.67 -9.46 -5.87
C VAL A 48 -12.68 -8.65 -4.58
N ASP A 49 -13.84 -8.42 -3.98
CA ASP A 49 -13.98 -7.68 -2.72
C ASP A 49 -13.28 -8.41 -1.56
N ALA A 50 -13.37 -9.74 -1.49
CA ALA A 50 -12.61 -10.52 -0.51
C ALA A 50 -11.09 -10.37 -0.71
N VAL A 51 -10.63 -10.30 -1.96
CA VAL A 51 -9.21 -10.04 -2.28
C VAL A 51 -8.81 -8.62 -1.92
N ILE A 52 -9.67 -7.61 -2.16
CA ILE A 52 -9.45 -6.21 -1.75
C ILE A 52 -9.29 -6.14 -0.23
N GLN A 53 -10.18 -6.79 0.53
CA GLN A 53 -10.12 -6.81 2.00
C GLN A 53 -8.84 -7.44 2.52
N ARG A 54 -8.43 -8.59 1.97
CA ARG A 54 -7.16 -9.25 2.34
C ARG A 54 -5.93 -8.38 2.04
N ASN A 55 -6.02 -7.52 1.03
CA ASN A 55 -4.96 -6.61 0.60
C ASN A 55 -5.12 -5.18 1.13
N ALA A 56 -6.02 -4.96 2.11
CA ALA A 56 -6.30 -3.64 2.65
C ALA A 56 -5.08 -2.95 3.28
N TYR A 57 -4.03 -3.70 3.65
CA TYR A 57 -2.78 -3.12 4.13
C TYR A 57 -2.12 -2.16 3.12
N PHE A 58 -2.36 -2.34 1.81
CA PHE A 58 -1.88 -1.40 0.80
C PHE A 58 -2.60 -0.06 0.83
N ALA A 59 -3.76 0.03 1.50
CA ALA A 59 -4.46 1.30 1.74
C ALA A 59 -3.93 2.07 2.96
N HIS A 60 -2.92 1.56 3.68
CA HIS A 60 -2.35 2.30 4.80
C HIS A 60 -1.82 3.68 4.36
N PRO A 61 -2.00 4.73 5.18
CA PRO A 61 -1.57 6.08 4.83
C PRO A 61 -0.09 6.17 4.42
N GLU A 62 0.78 5.37 5.04
CA GLU A 62 2.20 5.33 4.70
C GLU A 62 2.44 4.79 3.27
N ASN A 63 1.74 3.72 2.90
CA ASN A 63 1.83 3.12 1.56
C ASN A 63 1.27 4.08 0.50
N VAL A 64 0.17 4.78 0.82
CA VAL A 64 -0.41 5.79 -0.07
C VAL A 64 0.57 6.94 -0.29
N LEU A 65 1.17 7.48 0.77
CA LEU A 65 2.15 8.57 0.64
C LEU A 65 3.41 8.13 -0.13
N LEU A 66 3.87 6.90 0.11
CA LEU A 66 4.99 6.34 -0.64
C LEU A 66 4.66 6.15 -2.12
N SER A 67 3.43 5.77 -2.44
CA SER A 67 2.97 5.67 -3.83
C SER A 67 2.91 7.01 -4.55
N MET A 68 2.57 8.07 -3.82
CA MET A 68 2.58 9.42 -4.34
C MET A 68 4.01 9.88 -4.65
N MET A 69 4.98 9.62 -3.77
CA MET A 69 6.39 9.98 -3.98
C MET A 69 7.03 9.30 -5.20
N LYS A 70 6.54 8.12 -5.59
CA LYS A 70 6.98 7.41 -6.81
C LYS A 70 5.97 7.53 -7.96
N ASP A 71 5.06 8.50 -7.94
CA ASP A 71 4.19 8.77 -9.08
C ASP A 71 4.99 9.42 -10.22
N GLU A 72 4.71 9.03 -11.46
CA GLU A 72 5.34 9.59 -12.65
C GLU A 72 4.92 11.05 -12.88
N ARG A 73 3.74 11.44 -12.36
CA ARG A 73 3.23 12.80 -12.46
C ARG A 73 3.89 13.67 -11.39
N LYS A 74 4.75 14.61 -11.83
CA LYS A 74 5.50 15.53 -10.96
C LYS A 74 4.65 16.21 -9.89
N HIS A 75 3.46 16.70 -10.24
CA HIS A 75 2.58 17.37 -9.28
C HIS A 75 2.11 16.46 -8.13
N ILE A 76 1.96 15.14 -8.35
CA ILE A 76 1.57 14.18 -7.30
C ILE A 76 2.79 13.80 -6.47
N GLN A 77 3.94 13.64 -7.11
CA GLN A 77 5.20 13.39 -6.43
C GLN A 77 5.55 14.55 -5.47
N GLU A 78 5.50 15.79 -5.95
CA GLU A 78 5.70 16.99 -5.12
C GLU A 78 4.71 17.02 -3.95
N LEU A 79 3.43 16.76 -4.22
CA LEU A 79 2.41 16.68 -3.17
C LEU A 79 2.73 15.60 -2.12
N GLY A 80 3.24 14.44 -2.55
CA GLY A 80 3.69 13.37 -1.66
C GLY A 80 4.85 13.81 -0.77
N LEU A 81 5.86 14.47 -1.36
CA LEU A 81 7.02 15.02 -0.66
C LEU A 81 6.62 16.07 0.38
N HIS A 82 5.66 16.95 0.08
CA HIS A 82 5.16 17.95 1.02
C HIS A 82 4.29 17.36 2.14
N ARG A 83 3.54 16.28 1.86
CA ARG A 83 2.62 15.68 2.85
C ARG A 83 3.33 14.90 3.94
N VAL A 84 4.48 14.29 3.68
CA VAL A 84 5.19 13.48 4.69
C VAL A 84 5.71 14.30 5.87
N PRO A 85 6.42 15.43 5.69
CA PRO A 85 6.84 16.29 6.79
C PRO A 85 5.64 16.79 7.61
N LYS A 86 4.60 17.30 6.92
CA LYS A 86 3.37 17.79 7.57
C LYS A 86 2.68 16.69 8.39
N ALA A 87 2.60 15.47 7.88
CA ALA A 87 2.04 14.34 8.61
C ALA A 87 2.87 13.99 9.87
N ARG A 88 4.20 14.10 9.80
CA ARG A 88 5.08 13.88 10.96
C ARG A 88 4.91 14.95 12.03
N GLU A 89 4.75 16.21 11.64
CA GLU A 89 4.46 17.32 12.55
C GLU A 89 3.15 17.11 13.28
N SER A 90 2.08 16.79 12.56
CA SER A 90 0.77 16.49 13.18
C SER A 90 0.82 15.27 14.12
N GLN A 91 1.67 14.28 13.85
CA GLN A 91 1.87 13.15 14.77
C GLN A 91 2.63 13.56 16.04
N LYS A 92 3.62 14.45 15.93
CA LYS A 92 4.35 14.98 17.09
C LYS A 92 3.44 15.82 17.99
N GLU A 93 2.63 16.69 17.41
CA GLU A 93 1.67 17.52 18.13
C GLU A 93 0.64 16.67 18.90
N LYS A 94 0.09 15.63 18.23
CA LYS A 94 -0.81 14.65 18.88
C LYS A 94 -0.15 13.87 20.01
N ARG A 95 1.17 13.64 19.96
CA ARG A 95 1.91 12.97 21.04
C ARG A 95 2.21 13.92 22.20
N SER A 96 2.52 15.18 21.92
CA SER A 96 2.81 16.21 22.93
C SER A 96 1.57 16.62 23.74
N GLY A 97 0.40 16.67 23.10
CA GLY A 97 -0.87 17.01 23.76
C GLY A 97 -1.57 15.85 24.48
N ASN A 98 -0.96 14.66 24.54
CA ASN A 98 -1.59 13.47 25.11
C ASN A 98 -0.95 13.14 26.48
N PRO A 99 -1.69 13.25 27.61
CA PRO A 99 -1.12 13.10 28.96
C PRO A 99 -0.61 11.68 29.27
N LYS A 100 -0.82 10.70 28.39
CA LYS A 100 -0.26 9.34 28.50
C LYS A 100 1.22 9.22 28.12
N TYR A 101 1.83 10.25 27.54
CA TYR A 101 3.21 10.22 27.06
C TYR A 101 4.08 11.36 27.59
N GLN A 102 3.57 12.09 28.59
CA GLN A 102 4.34 13.08 29.36
C GLN A 102 4.96 12.36 30.57
N HIS A 103 6.12 11.73 30.36
CA HIS A 103 7.00 11.21 31.41
C HIS A 103 8.40 11.77 31.19
#